data_AF-A0A8T1CDN5-F1
#
_entry.id   AF-A0A8T1CDN5-F1
#
_cell.length_a   1.000
_cell.length_b   1.000
_cell.length_c   1.000
_cell.angle_alpha   90.00
_cell.angle_beta   90.00
_cell.angle_gamma   90.00
#
_symmetry.space_group_name_H-M   'P 1'
#
loop_
_entity.id
_entity.type
_entity.pdbx_description
1 polymer ?
#
loop_
_entity_poly.entity_id
_entity_poly.type
_entity_poly.pdbx_seq_one_letter_code
_entity_poly.pdbx_strand_id
1 'polypeptide(L)'
;MEVVWEGIPKNEDDEESEEKEGLRGFVERWHEATMTSTKRIIDPIEWVETPQQPDSSSCGVLVVAQAYNNISGDIERQTYNVSKNDVKVMRLRMLWVIMHSKEQMMSNSDAATATEIDKKLQVELK
;
A
#
# COMPACT_ATOMS: atom_id res chain seq x y z
N MET A 1 14.83 28.35 5.39
CA MET A 1 14.26 28.24 6.75
C MET A 1 13.63 26.86 6.80
N GLU A 2 14.34 25.88 7.35
CA GLU A 2 13.78 24.54 7.54
C GLU A 2 12.69 24.65 8.60
N VAL A 3 11.44 24.49 8.17
CA VAL A 3 10.30 24.47 9.08
C VAL A 3 10.32 23.07 9.72
N VAL A 4 10.92 22.98 10.89
CA VAL A 4 10.88 21.78 11.74
C VAL A 4 9.43 21.62 12.20
N TRP A 5 8.84 20.48 11.86
CA TRP A 5 7.45 20.14 12.14
C TRP A 5 7.29 19.66 13.60
N GLU A 6 6.31 20.21 14.34
CA GLU A 6 6.08 19.96 15.77
C GLU A 6 4.92 18.99 16.07
N GLY A 7 4.39 18.28 15.07
CA GLY A 7 3.32 17.31 15.27
C GLY A 7 1.90 17.90 15.30
N ILE A 8 0.91 17.04 15.60
CA ILE A 8 -0.51 17.40 15.70
C ILE A 8 -0.79 17.95 17.11
N PRO A 9 -1.48 19.10 17.26
CA PRO A 9 -1.93 19.55 18.57
C PRO A 9 -2.90 18.52 19.15
N LYS A 10 -2.55 17.95 20.31
CA LYS A 10 -3.43 17.07 21.07
C LYS A 10 -4.60 17.91 21.58
N ASN A 11 -5.82 17.64 21.12
CA ASN A 11 -7.01 18.07 21.84
C ASN A 11 -7.17 17.11 23.03
N GLU A 12 -7.08 17.64 24.24
CA GLU A 12 -7.13 16.84 25.48
C GLU A 12 -8.51 16.20 25.74
N ASP A 13 -9.54 16.59 24.97
CA ASP A 13 -10.93 16.19 25.18
C ASP A 13 -11.45 15.10 24.20
N ASP A 14 -10.67 14.68 23.20
CA ASP A 14 -11.07 13.64 22.24
C ASP A 14 -10.31 12.32 22.51
N GLU A 15 -10.83 11.51 23.44
CA GLU A 15 -10.30 10.15 23.73
C GLU A 15 -10.35 9.21 22.49
N GLU A 16 -11.12 9.56 21.45
CA GLU A 16 -11.19 8.83 20.18
C GLU A 16 -10.11 9.27 19.18
N SER A 17 -9.34 10.33 19.45
CA SER A 17 -8.25 10.78 18.58
C SER A 17 -7.00 9.90 18.62
N GLU A 18 -6.99 8.87 19.49
CA GLU A 18 -6.07 7.72 19.40
C GLU A 18 -6.48 6.72 18.29
N GLU A 19 -7.50 7.02 17.47
CA GLU A 19 -7.85 6.20 16.30
C GLU A 19 -6.75 6.28 15.23
N LYS A 20 -5.89 5.26 15.27
CA LYS A 20 -5.03 4.74 14.18
C LYS A 20 -5.24 5.46 12.85
N GLU A 21 -4.26 6.26 12.50
CA GLU A 21 -4.15 6.90 11.21
C GLU A 21 -4.57 5.97 10.04
N GLY A 22 -5.61 6.38 9.30
CA GLY A 22 -6.03 5.70 8.08
C GLY A 22 -5.13 5.99 6.87
N LEU A 23 -5.22 5.16 5.83
CA LEU A 23 -4.42 5.29 4.59
C LEU A 23 -4.48 6.71 4.00
N ARG A 24 -5.64 7.37 4.06
CA ARG A 24 -5.80 8.74 3.54
C ARG A 24 -4.88 9.74 4.25
N GLY A 25 -4.86 9.73 5.58
CA GLY A 25 -4.02 10.65 6.37
C GLY A 25 -2.53 10.43 6.09
N PHE A 26 -2.13 9.16 5.95
CA PHE A 26 -0.75 8.80 5.61
C PHE A 26 -0.35 9.34 4.25
N VAL A 27 -1.20 9.07 3.25
CA VAL A 27 -0.93 9.49 1.90
C VAL A 27 -0.86 11.02 1.86
N GLU A 28 -1.77 11.74 2.53
CA GLU A 28 -1.80 13.22 2.61
C GLU A 28 -0.48 13.78 3.17
N ARG A 29 -0.01 13.31 4.33
CA ARG A 29 1.27 13.78 4.90
C ARG A 29 2.47 13.40 4.05
N TRP A 30 2.49 12.19 3.48
CA TRP A 30 3.54 11.78 2.55
C TRP A 30 3.63 12.73 1.34
N HIS A 31 2.50 13.27 0.86
CA HIS A 31 2.50 14.30 -0.18
C HIS A 31 3.21 15.57 0.24
N GLU A 32 2.83 16.08 1.41
CA GLU A 32 3.25 17.38 1.88
C GLU A 32 4.77 17.35 2.12
N ALA A 33 5.27 16.22 2.61
CA ALA A 33 6.69 16.00 2.82
C ALA A 33 7.49 15.84 1.51
N THR A 34 6.93 15.25 0.46
CA THR A 34 7.69 14.86 -0.75
C THR A 34 7.47 15.76 -1.96
N MET A 35 6.34 16.47 -2.03
CA MET A 35 5.89 17.22 -3.22
C MET A 35 5.18 18.53 -2.84
N THR A 36 5.93 19.45 -2.23
CA THR A 36 5.43 20.75 -1.71
C THR A 36 4.86 21.70 -2.78
N SER A 37 5.21 21.53 -4.05
CA SER A 37 4.80 22.41 -5.15
C SER A 37 3.60 21.91 -5.97
N THR A 38 3.15 20.68 -5.75
CA THR A 38 2.07 20.07 -6.55
C THR A 38 0.80 19.99 -5.73
N LYS A 39 -0.28 20.63 -6.20
CA LYS A 39 -1.60 20.46 -5.57
C LYS A 39 -2.06 19.02 -5.74
N ARG A 40 -2.31 18.34 -4.62
CA ARG A 40 -2.88 17.01 -4.62
C ARG A 40 -4.37 17.04 -4.90
N ILE A 41 -4.82 16.08 -5.69
CA ILE A 41 -6.23 15.74 -5.87
C ILE A 41 -6.35 14.28 -5.42
N ILE A 42 -7.14 14.04 -4.36
CA ILE A 42 -7.56 12.70 -3.96
C ILE A 42 -9.02 12.59 -4.38
N ASP A 43 -9.32 11.66 -5.27
CA ASP A 43 -10.70 11.38 -5.65
C ASP A 43 -11.49 10.79 -4.47
N PRO A 44 -12.82 10.89 -4.47
CA PRO A 44 -13.65 10.27 -3.44
C PRO A 44 -13.34 8.78 -3.26
N ILE A 45 -13.59 8.27 -2.06
CA ILE A 45 -13.42 6.84 -1.76
C ILE A 45 -14.42 6.05 -2.59
N GLU A 46 -13.91 5.14 -3.41
CA GLU A 46 -14.71 4.16 -4.15
C GLU A 46 -14.48 2.76 -3.57
N TRP A 47 -15.57 2.07 -3.29
CA TRP A 47 -15.53 0.69 -2.84
C TRP A 47 -15.35 -0.24 -4.04
N VAL A 48 -14.29 -1.05 -3.98
CA VAL A 48 -13.99 -2.05 -5.01
C VAL A 48 -14.70 -3.35 -4.65
N GLU A 49 -15.84 -3.62 -5.29
CA GLU A 49 -16.64 -4.83 -5.03
C GLU A 49 -16.18 -6.06 -5.85
N THR A 50 -15.32 -5.83 -6.86
CA THR A 50 -14.83 -6.86 -7.77
C THR A 50 -13.30 -6.77 -7.94
N PRO A 51 -12.60 -7.90 -8.18
CA PRO A 51 -13.16 -9.25 -8.29
C PRO A 51 -13.48 -9.89 -6.94
N GLN A 52 -14.54 -10.69 -6.87
CA GLN A 52 -14.85 -11.49 -5.69
C GLN A 52 -14.06 -12.80 -5.70
N GLN A 53 -13.52 -13.20 -4.55
CA GLN A 53 -12.86 -14.50 -4.40
C GLN A 53 -13.88 -15.65 -4.41
N PRO A 54 -13.55 -16.81 -5.00
CA PRO A 54 -14.45 -17.96 -5.08
C PRO A 54 -14.47 -18.82 -3.79
N ASP A 55 -13.66 -18.47 -2.80
CA ASP A 55 -13.47 -19.21 -1.55
C ASP A 55 -13.08 -18.27 -0.41
N SER A 56 -12.92 -18.79 0.82
CA SER A 56 -12.56 -18.02 2.02
C SER A 56 -11.05 -17.98 2.30
N SER A 57 -10.20 -18.37 1.34
CA SER A 57 -8.77 -18.63 1.55
C SER A 57 -7.85 -17.98 0.52
N SER A 58 -8.40 -17.29 -0.47
CA SER A 58 -7.67 -16.79 -1.64
C SER A 58 -7.48 -15.27 -1.64
N CYS A 59 -7.88 -14.57 -0.58
CA CYS A 59 -7.79 -13.11 -0.47
C CYS A 59 -6.38 -12.58 -0.75
N GLY A 60 -5.34 -13.21 -0.21
CA GLY A 60 -3.95 -12.80 -0.45
C GLY A 60 -3.53 -12.94 -1.92
N VAL A 61 -4.03 -13.97 -2.62
CA VAL A 61 -3.78 -14.15 -4.05
C VAL A 61 -4.45 -13.02 -4.85
N LEU A 62 -5.68 -12.64 -4.48
CA LEU A 62 -6.40 -11.55 -5.14
C LEU A 62 -5.72 -10.20 -4.91
N VAL A 63 -5.22 -9.92 -3.70
CA VAL A 63 -4.50 -8.66 -3.41
C VAL A 63 -3.28 -8.52 -4.32
N VAL A 64 -2.45 -9.57 -4.44
CA VAL A 64 -1.27 -9.54 -5.31
C VAL A 64 -1.66 -9.43 -6.78
N ALA A 65 -2.69 -10.16 -7.22
CA ALA A 65 -3.18 -10.06 -8.59
C ALA A 65 -3.68 -8.64 -8.92
N GLN A 66 -4.36 -7.99 -7.98
CA GLN A 66 -4.90 -6.66 -8.18
C GLN A 66 -3.83 -5.57 -8.17
N ALA A 67 -2.82 -5.69 -7.30
CA ALA A 67 -1.63 -4.85 -7.36
C ALA A 67 -0.92 -5.00 -8.72
N TYR A 68 -0.75 -6.24 -9.19
CA TYR A 68 -0.14 -6.49 -10.50
C TYR A 68 -0.93 -5.87 -11.65
N ASN A 69 -2.26 -6.06 -11.68
CA ASN A 69 -3.13 -5.48 -12.73
C ASN A 69 -3.07 -3.95 -12.75
N ASN A 70 -3.01 -3.31 -11.59
CA ASN A 70 -2.85 -1.85 -11.48
C ASN A 70 -1.51 -1.38 -12.06
N ILE A 71 -0.42 -2.09 -11.76
CA ILE A 71 0.91 -1.76 -12.27
C ILE A 71 1.02 -2.02 -13.77
N SER A 72 0.38 -3.08 -14.29
CA SER A 72 0.41 -3.46 -15.70
C SER A 72 -0.58 -2.68 -16.58
N GLY A 73 -1.47 -1.87 -15.98
CA GLY A 73 -2.54 -1.16 -16.70
C GLY A 73 -3.64 -2.06 -17.26
N ASP A 74 -3.78 -3.29 -16.76
CA ASP A 74 -4.78 -4.25 -17.22
C ASP A 74 -6.08 -4.12 -16.40
N ILE A 75 -6.85 -3.07 -16.70
CA ILE A 75 -8.04 -2.66 -15.94
C ILE A 75 -9.20 -3.65 -16.14
N GLU A 76 -9.31 -4.31 -17.29
CA GLU A 76 -10.40 -5.25 -17.59
C GLU A 76 -10.41 -6.47 -16.67
N ARG A 77 -9.24 -6.85 -16.14
CA ARG A 77 -9.12 -7.95 -15.17
C ARG A 77 -9.56 -7.60 -13.76
N GLN A 78 -9.89 -6.34 -13.49
CA GLN A 78 -10.32 -5.87 -12.18
C GLN A 78 -11.81 -6.09 -11.94
N THR A 79 -12.60 -6.44 -12.96
CA THR A 79 -14.07 -6.43 -12.86
C THR A 79 -14.75 -7.79 -13.02
N TYR A 80 -14.03 -8.87 -13.33
CA TYR A 80 -14.64 -10.19 -13.58
C TYR A 80 -14.65 -11.10 -12.33
N ASN A 81 -15.63 -12.00 -12.25
CA ASN A 81 -15.71 -12.96 -11.15
C ASN A 81 -14.59 -14.01 -11.26
N VAL A 82 -13.74 -14.08 -10.24
CA VAL A 82 -12.60 -15.01 -10.20
C VAL A 82 -13.10 -16.41 -9.87
N SER A 83 -12.85 -17.36 -10.76
CA SER A 83 -13.17 -18.77 -10.53
C SER A 83 -12.09 -19.48 -9.72
N LYS A 84 -12.41 -20.67 -9.18
CA LYS A 84 -11.40 -21.52 -8.51
C LYS A 84 -10.25 -21.93 -9.43
N ASN A 85 -10.50 -22.01 -10.75
CA ASN A 85 -9.45 -22.32 -11.71
C ASN A 85 -8.53 -21.12 -11.95
N ASP A 86 -9.09 -19.90 -11.98
CA ASP A 86 -8.29 -18.67 -12.06
C ASP A 86 -7.33 -18.57 -10.86
N VAL A 87 -7.82 -18.84 -9.65
CA VAL A 87 -6.98 -18.88 -8.45
C VAL A 87 -5.83 -19.87 -8.59
N LYS A 88 -6.08 -21.08 -9.11
CA LYS A 88 -5.01 -22.08 -9.33
C LYS A 88 -3.94 -21.55 -10.28
N VAL A 89 -4.35 -20.91 -11.38
CA VAL A 89 -3.44 -20.29 -12.35
C VAL A 89 -2.65 -19.15 -11.71
N MET A 90 -3.31 -18.27 -10.94
CA MET A 90 -2.65 -17.17 -10.23
C MET A 90 -1.60 -17.69 -9.25
N ARG A 91 -1.92 -18.70 -8.43
CA ARG A 91 -0.97 -19.34 -7.51
C ARG A 91 0.22 -19.94 -8.26
N LEU A 92 -0.01 -20.63 -9.38
CA LEU A 92 1.06 -21.19 -10.20
C LEU A 92 1.97 -20.10 -10.77
N ARG A 93 1.41 -18.97 -11.23
CA ARG A 93 2.20 -17.83 -11.72
C ARG A 93 3.03 -17.21 -10.60
N MET A 94 2.46 -17.02 -9.41
CA MET A 94 3.21 -16.51 -8.25
C MET A 94 4.35 -17.46 -7.85
N LEU A 95 4.07 -18.76 -7.78
CA LEU A 95 5.08 -19.78 -7.51
C LEU A 95 6.19 -19.75 -8.56
N TRP A 96 5.82 -19.63 -9.85
CA TRP A 96 6.77 -19.50 -10.93
C TRP A 96 7.67 -18.28 -10.76
N VAL A 97 7.11 -17.11 -10.42
CA VAL A 97 7.89 -15.90 -10.14
C VAL A 97 8.87 -16.12 -8.99
N ILE A 98 8.44 -16.73 -7.88
CA ILE A 98 9.30 -17.00 -6.72
C ILE A 98 10.42 -17.98 -7.08
N MET A 99 10.12 -19.02 -7.84
CA MET A 99 11.12 -20.02 -8.23
C MET A 99 12.14 -19.48 -9.24
N HIS A 100 11.75 -18.47 -10.04
CA HIS A 100 12.60 -17.90 -11.10
C HIS A 100 13.14 -16.52 -10.75
N SER A 101 12.74 -15.92 -9.63
CA SER A 101 13.38 -14.75 -9.08
C SER A 101 14.77 -15.18 -8.61
N LYS A 102 15.81 -14.69 -9.29
CA LYS A 102 17.14 -14.64 -8.67
C LYS A 102 16.98 -13.76 -7.44
N GLU A 103 17.38 -14.25 -6.27
CA GLU A 103 17.51 -13.40 -5.09
C GLU A 103 18.44 -12.23 -5.45
N GLN A 104 17.86 -11.09 -5.80
CA GLN A 104 18.60 -9.84 -5.79
C GLN A 104 18.57 -9.37 -4.35
N MET A 105 19.68 -9.58 -3.64
CA MET A 105 19.91 -8.84 -2.41
C MET A 105 19.72 -7.36 -2.72
N MET A 106 18.87 -6.69 -1.94
CA MET A 106 18.80 -5.24 -1.97
C MET A 106 20.21 -4.69 -1.88
N SER A 107 20.52 -3.67 -2.69
CA SER A 107 21.82 -3.03 -2.59
C SER A 107 21.98 -2.48 -1.17
N ASN A 108 23.21 -2.48 -0.65
CA ASN A 108 23.48 -2.00 0.72
C ASN A 108 23.01 -0.55 0.92
N SER A 109 23.02 0.28 -0.13
CA SER A 109 22.51 1.65 -0.09
C SER A 109 20.98 1.71 0.04
N ASP A 110 20.25 0.86 -0.69
CA ASP A 110 18.79 0.82 -0.62
C ASP A 110 18.33 0.28 0.73
N ALA A 111 19.03 -0.73 1.26
CA ALA A 111 18.77 -1.28 2.59
C ALA A 111 18.99 -0.25 3.70
N ALA A 112 20.08 0.54 3.62
CA ALA A 112 20.35 1.62 4.57
C ALA A 112 19.27 2.71 4.50
N THR A 113 18.87 3.11 3.29
CA THR A 113 17.83 4.13 3.08
C THR A 113 16.47 3.68 3.61
N ALA A 114 16.07 2.44 3.35
CA ALA A 114 14.82 1.86 3.88
C ALA A 114 14.82 1.82 5.41
N THR A 115 15.95 1.45 6.02
CA THR A 115 16.10 1.42 7.48
C THR A 115 15.98 2.81 8.11
N GLU A 116 16.54 3.83 7.46
CA GLU A 116 16.45 5.23 7.91
C GLU A 116 15.02 5.75 7.86
N ILE A 117 14.28 5.39 6.80
CA ILE A 117 12.86 5.75 6.63
C ILE A 117 12.00 5.05 7.69
N ASP A 118 12.19 3.74 7.90
CA ASP A 118 11.43 2.98 8.91
C ASP A 118 11.63 3.55 10.32
N LYS A 119 12.87 3.91 10.69
CA LYS A 119 13.15 4.55 11.98
C LYS A 119 12.39 5.86 12.15
N LYS A 120 12.30 6.69 11.10
CA LYS A 120 11.55 7.94 11.16
C LYS A 120 10.05 7.68 11.37
N LEU A 121 9.48 6.74 10.63
CA LEU A 121 8.08 6.35 10.77
C LEU A 121 7.75 5.77 12.16
N GLN A 122 8.65 4.98 12.75
CA GLN A 122 8.47 4.43 14.11
C GLN A 122 8.50 5.48 15.22
N VAL A 123 9.23 6.59 15.01
CA VAL A 123 9.23 7.72 15.96
C VAL A 123 7.93 8.51 15.87
N GLU A 124 7.32 8.59 14.70
CA GLU A 124 6.05 9.31 14.46
C GLU A 124 4.81 8.56 14.98
N LEU A 125 4.92 7.25 15.28
CA LEU A 125 3.82 6.41 15.78
C LEU A 125 3.72 6.32 17.32
N LYS A 126 4.57 7.04 18.06
CA LYS A 126 4.57 7.12 19.53
C LYS A 126 4.13 8.49 20.02
#